data_AF-A0A1S3HHW5-F1
#
_entry.id   AF-A0A1S3HHW5-F1
#
_cell.length_a   1.000
_cell.length_b   1.000
_cell.length_c   1.000
_cell.angle_alpha   90.00
_cell.angle_beta   90.00
_cell.angle_gamma   90.00
#
_symmetry.space_group_name_H-M   'P 1'
#
loop_
_entity.id
_entity.type
_entity.pdbx_description
1 polymer ?
#
loop_
_entity_poly.entity_id
_entity_poly.type
_entity_poly.pdbx_seq_one_letter_code
_entity_poly.pdbx_strand_id
1 'polypeptide(L)'
;MSRPLSSSGRKSATNVRNNISRPNTTNDLLSREEEYKRLNEELEAKTANLVKEAEEVLKEQESLLSKPSLLDTINTDDFLNDYEEEEKKLSARATNSRTGSAQGEQSTRSRPPSSKLKKSAKSKARNTKSNLNEDVATVDDAFLTEFKEFSLHKTISNIEGQMEQGELEEDEDDDVLPQAAADMGAEAQIRFLKAKLRVMQEELDRLAQECNKKEEENNALLQRVKELDDDRNRLQRTNSTQQTQIDKYKRLADDAKGKSDSLENQLTGLRKELDSLKRSQKQQSTTQSATEVRLNRALEEVEKYKSELHRAKSASKDTKDAEKKRIDQLLAENKRLEKQKNELMTGFKKQLKLIDILKRQKMHIEAAKMLQFSEDEFVKALEWGN
;
A
#
# COMPACT_ATOMS: atom_id res chain seq x y z
N MET A 1 -75.91 -32.30 -3.85
CA MET A 1 -76.63 -33.59 -3.86
C MET A 1 -75.77 -34.61 -4.59
N SER A 2 -75.55 -35.75 -3.92
CA SER A 2 -75.19 -37.10 -4.42
C SER A 2 -75.86 -37.41 -5.78
N ARG A 3 -75.39 -38.26 -6.73
CA ARG A 3 -74.51 -39.44 -6.74
C ARG A 3 -74.34 -39.90 -8.25
N PRO A 4 -73.79 -41.09 -8.60
CA PRO A 4 -72.84 -41.28 -9.72
C PRO A 4 -73.41 -42.15 -10.87
N LEU A 5 -72.62 -42.43 -11.92
CA LEU A 5 -72.75 -43.67 -12.70
C LEU A 5 -71.40 -44.17 -13.27
N SER A 6 -71.22 -45.47 -13.12
CA SER A 6 -70.14 -46.35 -13.59
C SER A 6 -70.30 -46.77 -15.05
N SER A 7 -69.21 -47.10 -15.75
CA SER A 7 -68.90 -48.50 -16.12
C SER A 7 -67.68 -48.65 -17.07
N SER A 8 -66.82 -49.58 -16.67
CA SER A 8 -66.06 -50.57 -17.44
C SER A 8 -65.57 -50.30 -18.86
N GLY A 9 -64.24 -50.24 -18.99
CA GLY A 9 -63.46 -51.36 -19.54
C GLY A 9 -62.96 -51.25 -20.99
N ARG A 10 -61.63 -51.16 -21.15
CA ARG A 10 -60.82 -52.11 -21.94
C ARG A 10 -59.33 -51.76 -21.88
N LYS A 11 -58.51 -52.79 -21.70
CA LYS A 11 -57.04 -52.76 -21.76
C LYS A 11 -56.55 -52.76 -23.21
N SER A 12 -55.27 -52.41 -23.34
CA SER A 12 -54.35 -52.61 -24.47
C SER A 12 -54.22 -51.45 -25.45
N ALA A 13 -53.14 -50.68 -25.29
CA ALA A 13 -51.99 -50.77 -26.19
C ALA A 13 -50.93 -49.76 -25.75
N THR A 14 -49.76 -50.29 -25.41
CA THR A 14 -48.50 -49.56 -25.22
C THR A 14 -48.20 -48.70 -26.45
N ASN A 15 -48.23 -47.38 -26.28
CA ASN A 15 -47.56 -46.46 -27.20
C ASN A 15 -46.62 -45.56 -26.39
N VAL A 16 -45.36 -45.99 -26.34
CA VAL A 16 -44.25 -45.23 -25.75
C VAL A 16 -43.99 -44.04 -26.68
N ARG A 17 -44.69 -42.93 -26.44
CA ARG A 17 -44.20 -41.62 -26.89
C ARG A 17 -43.19 -41.15 -25.87
N ASN A 18 -41.93 -41.10 -26.31
CA ASN A 18 -40.82 -40.47 -25.60
C ASN A 18 -41.21 -39.04 -25.21
N ASN A 19 -41.66 -38.88 -23.97
CA ASN A 19 -41.69 -37.61 -23.28
C ASN A 19 -40.23 -37.33 -22.88
N ILE A 20 -39.50 -36.61 -23.73
CA ILE A 20 -38.23 -36.00 -23.34
C ILE A 20 -38.60 -34.99 -22.26
N SER A 21 -38.46 -35.42 -21.00
CA SER A 21 -38.48 -34.56 -19.83
C SER A 21 -37.40 -33.50 -20.06
N ARG A 22 -37.83 -32.29 -20.44
CA ARG A 22 -36.94 -31.13 -20.42
C ARG A 22 -36.47 -31.00 -18.97
N PRO A 23 -35.16 -31.01 -18.70
CA PRO A 23 -34.67 -30.77 -17.36
C PRO A 23 -35.20 -29.41 -16.90
N ASN A 24 -35.49 -29.33 -15.61
CA ASN A 24 -36.13 -28.21 -14.90
C ASN A 24 -35.20 -26.97 -14.87
N THR A 25 -34.79 -26.50 -16.03
CA THR A 25 -33.79 -25.44 -16.27
C THR A 25 -34.24 -24.11 -15.66
N THR A 26 -35.54 -23.87 -15.57
CA THR A 26 -36.11 -22.69 -14.92
C THR A 26 -35.86 -22.69 -13.42
N ASN A 27 -35.98 -23.84 -12.75
CA ASN A 27 -35.72 -23.96 -11.31
C ASN A 27 -34.22 -23.90 -10.97
N ASP A 28 -33.38 -24.41 -11.87
CA ASP A 28 -31.91 -24.31 -11.77
C ASP A 28 -31.43 -22.87 -11.96
N LEU A 29 -32.01 -22.14 -12.93
CA LEU A 29 -31.77 -20.71 -13.14
C LEU A 29 -32.22 -19.86 -11.94
N LEU A 30 -33.41 -20.12 -11.38
CA LEU A 30 -33.90 -19.44 -10.18
C LEU A 30 -33.00 -19.69 -8.97
N SER A 31 -32.54 -20.93 -8.78
CA SER A 31 -31.61 -21.27 -7.70
C SER A 31 -30.25 -20.57 -7.86
N ARG A 32 -29.78 -20.45 -9.10
CA ARG A 32 -28.55 -19.71 -9.42
C ARG A 32 -28.70 -18.20 -9.20
N GLU A 33 -29.85 -17.63 -9.54
CA GLU A 33 -30.17 -16.22 -9.30
C GLU A 33 -30.21 -15.90 -7.81
N GLU A 34 -30.83 -16.75 -6.99
CA GLU A 34 -30.82 -16.60 -5.52
C GLU A 34 -29.41 -16.70 -4.94
N GLU A 35 -28.59 -17.63 -5.44
CA GLU A 35 -27.19 -17.77 -5.04
C GLU A 35 -26.36 -16.51 -5.39
N TYR A 36 -26.53 -15.97 -6.60
CA TYR A 36 -25.89 -14.72 -6.99
C TYR A 36 -26.36 -13.53 -6.16
N LYS A 37 -27.64 -13.46 -5.83
CA LYS A 37 -28.19 -12.40 -4.99
C LYS A 37 -27.58 -12.43 -3.59
N ARG A 38 -27.46 -13.62 -2.98
CA ARG A 38 -26.77 -13.81 -1.70
C ARG A 38 -25.29 -13.41 -1.77
N LEU A 39 -24.61 -13.81 -2.84
CA LEU A 39 -23.19 -13.47 -3.02
C LEU A 39 -23.00 -11.96 -3.19
N ASN A 40 -23.95 -11.29 -3.86
CA ASN A 40 -23.94 -9.84 -4.03
C ASN A 40 -24.20 -9.11 -2.70
N GLU A 41 -25.15 -9.59 -1.89
CA GLU A 41 -25.37 -9.07 -0.52
C GLU A 41 -24.13 -9.26 0.37
N GLU A 42 -23.44 -10.40 0.26
CA GLU A 42 -22.19 -10.64 1.01
C GLU A 42 -21.05 -9.73 0.53
N LEU A 43 -20.95 -9.49 -0.78
CA LEU A 43 -20.01 -8.54 -1.37
C LEU A 43 -20.28 -7.12 -0.92
N GLU A 44 -21.54 -6.69 -0.90
CA GLU A 44 -21.95 -5.37 -0.41
C GLU A 44 -21.63 -5.23 1.09
N ALA A 45 -21.90 -6.25 1.91
CA ALA A 45 -21.56 -6.25 3.32
C ALA A 45 -20.04 -6.19 3.57
N LYS A 46 -19.24 -6.94 2.80
CA LYS A 46 -17.78 -6.88 2.87
C LYS A 46 -17.25 -5.50 2.44
N THR A 47 -17.84 -4.92 1.41
CA THR A 47 -17.49 -3.58 0.92
C THR A 47 -17.82 -2.52 1.98
N ALA A 48 -19.00 -2.61 2.62
CA ALA A 48 -19.38 -1.70 3.70
C ALA A 48 -18.44 -1.81 4.91
N ASN A 49 -18.04 -3.02 5.30
CA ASN A 49 -17.07 -3.22 6.38
C ASN A 49 -15.68 -2.65 6.04
N LEU A 50 -15.20 -2.87 4.81
CA LEU A 50 -13.91 -2.34 4.37
C LEU A 50 -13.90 -0.80 4.33
N VAL A 51 -15.01 -0.19 3.88
CA VAL A 51 -15.18 1.27 3.91
C VAL A 51 -15.18 1.78 5.34
N LYS A 52 -15.90 1.11 6.25
CA LYS A 52 -15.93 1.49 7.67
C LYS A 52 -14.56 1.40 8.35
N GLU A 53 -13.79 0.36 8.04
CA GLU A 53 -12.40 0.20 8.52
C GLU A 53 -11.50 1.33 7.99
N ALA A 54 -11.66 1.69 6.71
CA ALA A 54 -10.94 2.82 6.13
C ALA A 54 -11.32 4.17 6.78
N GLU A 55 -12.61 4.38 7.09
CA GLU A 55 -13.09 5.56 7.81
C GLU A 55 -12.55 5.63 9.25
N GLU A 56 -12.46 4.50 9.96
CA GLU A 56 -11.88 4.45 11.31
C GLU A 56 -10.39 4.82 11.30
N VAL A 57 -9.62 4.31 10.34
CA VAL A 57 -8.19 4.65 10.19
C VAL A 57 -8.01 6.13 9.86
N LEU A 58 -8.82 6.68 8.97
CA LEU A 58 -8.79 8.11 8.65
C LEU A 58 -9.15 8.97 9.86
N LYS A 59 -10.14 8.56 10.63
CA LYS A 59 -10.57 9.26 11.85
C LYS A 59 -9.52 9.18 12.97
N GLU A 60 -8.81 8.07 13.09
CA GLU A 60 -7.68 7.93 14.01
C GLU A 60 -6.52 8.86 13.61
N GLN A 61 -6.21 8.90 12.32
CA GLN A 61 -5.19 9.81 11.78
C GLN A 61 -5.59 11.28 11.97
N GLU A 62 -6.84 11.64 11.71
CA GLU A 62 -7.37 12.99 11.92
C GLU A 62 -7.36 13.37 13.41
N SER A 63 -7.70 12.44 14.31
CA SER A 63 -7.61 12.62 15.77
C SER A 63 -6.16 12.83 16.25
N LEU A 64 -5.19 12.17 15.63
CA LEU A 64 -3.77 12.38 15.91
C LEU A 64 -3.25 13.72 15.39
N LEU A 65 -3.77 14.19 14.24
CA LEU A 65 -3.42 15.48 13.65
C LEU A 65 -4.16 16.65 14.33
N SER A 66 -5.37 16.42 14.86
CA SER A 66 -6.18 17.43 15.54
C SER A 66 -5.85 17.57 17.03
N LYS A 67 -5.09 16.63 17.60
CA LYS A 67 -4.48 16.84 18.91
C LYS A 67 -3.44 17.96 18.76
N PRO A 68 -3.54 19.07 19.51
CA PRO A 68 -2.55 20.12 19.45
C PRO A 68 -1.18 19.51 19.70
N SER A 69 -0.24 19.84 18.82
CA SER A 69 1.17 19.49 19.01
C SER A 69 1.55 19.92 20.43
N LEU A 70 2.27 19.07 21.17
CA LEU A 70 2.83 19.39 22.48
C LEU A 70 3.71 20.67 22.45
N LEU A 71 4.00 21.19 21.25
CA LEU A 71 4.70 22.43 20.97
C LEU A 71 3.81 23.70 21.01
N ASP A 72 2.49 23.59 20.81
CA ASP A 72 1.58 24.75 20.83
C ASP A 72 1.12 25.14 22.25
N THR A 73 1.35 24.27 23.24
CA THR A 73 1.02 24.53 24.66
C THR A 73 2.21 25.00 25.49
N ILE A 74 3.40 25.13 24.88
CA ILE A 74 4.58 25.65 25.59
C ILE A 74 4.60 27.16 25.42
N ASN A 75 4.07 27.85 26.43
CA ASN A 75 4.28 29.29 26.59
C ASN A 75 5.77 29.52 26.85
N THR A 76 6.47 30.10 25.87
CA THR A 76 7.93 30.30 25.92
C THR A 76 8.38 31.20 27.08
N ASP A 77 7.46 31.99 27.64
CA ASP A 77 7.74 32.87 28.79
C ASP A 77 7.70 32.15 30.15
N ASP A 78 7.04 31.00 30.29
CA ASP A 78 7.05 30.21 31.54
C ASP A 78 8.28 29.30 31.64
N PHE A 79 8.78 28.79 30.50
CA PHE A 79 9.93 27.87 30.47
C PHE A 79 11.27 28.54 30.83
N LEU A 80 11.39 29.85 30.61
CA LEU A 80 12.58 30.64 30.98
C LEU A 80 12.61 31.03 32.45
N ASN A 81 11.45 31.22 33.09
CA ASN A 81 11.36 31.55 34.52
C ASN A 81 11.69 30.34 35.41
N ASP A 82 11.37 29.12 34.98
CA ASP A 82 11.66 27.90 35.74
C ASP A 82 13.17 27.56 35.77
N TYR A 83 13.94 28.01 34.78
CA TYR A 83 15.40 27.82 34.73
C TYR A 83 16.16 28.75 35.71
N GLU A 84 15.60 29.91 36.08
CA GLU A 84 16.21 30.79 37.08
C GLU A 84 15.88 30.37 38.54
N GLU A 85 14.80 29.62 38.77
CA GLU A 85 14.44 29.11 40.10
C GLU A 85 15.13 27.78 40.49
N GLU A 86 15.46 26.92 39.53
CA GLU A 86 16.11 25.62 39.78
C GLU A 86 17.60 25.73 40.15
N GLU A 87 18.32 26.77 39.70
CA GLU A 87 19.72 27.00 40.15
C GLU A 87 19.82 27.32 41.65
N LYS A 88 18.74 27.81 42.29
CA LYS A 88 18.70 28.06 43.74
C LYS A 88 18.32 26.83 44.58
N LYS A 89 17.67 25.81 44.00
CA LYS A 89 17.18 24.63 44.76
C LYS A 89 18.16 23.46 44.78
N LEU A 90 19.10 23.39 43.83
CA LEU A 90 20.09 22.30 43.72
C LEU A 90 21.26 22.37 44.72
N SER A 91 21.36 23.43 45.54
CA SER A 91 22.36 23.53 46.63
C SER A 91 21.98 22.78 47.92
N ALA A 92 20.78 22.20 48.05
CA ALA A 92 20.24 21.79 49.36
C ALA A 92 19.80 20.31 49.51
N ARG A 93 20.04 19.42 48.55
CA ARG A 93 19.51 18.03 48.64
C ARG A 93 20.51 16.95 48.23
N ALA A 94 21.72 17.00 48.80
CA ALA A 94 22.56 15.81 48.92
C ALA A 94 22.26 15.14 50.27
N THR A 95 21.41 14.11 50.31
CA THR A 95 21.42 12.97 51.28
C THR A 95 20.22 12.05 51.07
N ASN A 96 20.48 10.73 51.12
CA ASN A 96 19.55 9.58 51.17
C ASN A 96 18.88 9.21 49.84
N SER A 97 18.76 7.95 49.40
CA SER A 97 19.01 6.64 50.02
C SER A 97 19.14 5.57 48.92
N ARG A 98 19.83 4.48 49.26
CA ARG A 98 20.04 3.26 48.47
C ARG A 98 18.78 2.37 48.35
N THR A 99 18.92 1.37 47.46
CA THR A 99 18.40 -0.02 47.46
C THR A 99 17.19 -0.34 46.57
N GLY A 100 17.35 -1.39 45.74
CA GLY A 100 16.25 -2.20 45.22
C GLY A 100 16.52 -2.81 43.84
N SER A 101 16.95 -4.06 43.81
CA SER A 101 17.34 -4.89 42.65
C SER A 101 16.19 -5.64 41.96
N ALA A 102 16.53 -6.23 40.80
CA ALA A 102 15.88 -7.40 40.14
C ALA A 102 14.62 -7.09 39.30
N GLN A 103 14.34 -7.73 38.15
CA GLN A 103 14.96 -8.82 37.39
C GLN A 103 14.31 -8.77 36.00
N GLY A 104 15.09 -8.99 34.95
CA GLY A 104 14.56 -9.31 33.63
C GLY A 104 14.34 -10.81 33.51
N GLU A 105 13.36 -11.23 32.72
CA GLU A 105 13.37 -12.54 32.10
C GLU A 105 12.62 -12.55 30.77
N GLN A 106 13.29 -13.16 29.80
CA GLN A 106 12.94 -13.24 28.38
C GLN A 106 11.96 -14.40 28.16
N SER A 107 10.92 -14.16 27.36
CA SER A 107 10.04 -15.23 26.85
C SER A 107 10.39 -15.53 25.39
N THR A 108 11.10 -16.63 25.19
CA THR A 108 11.34 -17.26 23.88
C THR A 108 10.16 -18.14 23.50
N ARG A 109 9.52 -17.88 22.35
CA ARG A 109 8.56 -18.83 21.77
C ARG A 109 8.90 -19.11 20.30
N SER A 110 9.51 -20.28 20.11
CA SER A 110 9.78 -20.95 18.85
C SER A 110 8.52 -21.61 18.27
N ARG A 111 8.27 -21.46 16.96
CA ARG A 111 7.40 -22.32 16.11
C ARG A 111 7.79 -22.19 14.62
N PRO A 112 7.43 -23.16 13.74
CA PRO A 112 8.36 -23.80 12.79
C PRO A 112 8.27 -23.29 11.33
N PRO A 113 9.19 -23.70 10.43
CA PRO A 113 9.12 -23.35 9.01
C PRO A 113 8.38 -24.42 8.21
N SER A 114 7.40 -24.00 7.39
CA SER A 114 6.74 -24.87 6.42
C SER A 114 7.19 -24.58 4.98
N SER A 115 7.56 -25.68 4.32
CA SER A 115 7.41 -25.99 2.90
C SER A 115 7.91 -25.00 1.84
N LYS A 116 9.06 -25.38 1.27
CA LYS A 116 9.46 -25.15 -0.12
C LYS A 116 8.37 -25.64 -1.08
N LEU A 117 7.95 -24.81 -2.03
CA LEU A 117 7.43 -25.27 -3.32
C LEU A 117 8.12 -24.53 -4.46
N LYS A 118 8.49 -25.34 -5.45
CA LYS A 118 9.34 -25.01 -6.58
C LYS A 118 8.54 -24.32 -7.68
N LYS A 119 9.28 -23.46 -8.36
CA LYS A 119 9.01 -22.76 -9.61
C LYS A 119 8.36 -23.66 -10.68
N SER A 120 7.31 -23.18 -11.33
CA SER A 120 6.99 -23.53 -12.71
C SER A 120 7.08 -22.28 -13.58
N ALA A 121 7.71 -22.45 -14.74
CA ALA A 121 8.19 -21.39 -15.60
C ALA A 121 7.04 -20.70 -16.35
N LYS A 122 7.09 -19.37 -16.34
CA LYS A 122 6.25 -18.49 -17.14
C LYS A 122 6.65 -18.61 -18.61
N SER A 123 5.64 -18.73 -19.44
CA SER A 123 5.67 -18.81 -20.89
C SER A 123 6.34 -17.60 -21.54
N LYS A 124 6.94 -17.91 -22.68
CA LYS A 124 7.67 -17.03 -23.60
C LYS A 124 6.70 -16.01 -24.20
N ALA A 125 6.97 -14.73 -23.99
CA ALA A 125 6.37 -13.65 -24.75
C ALA A 125 6.80 -13.77 -26.21
N ARG A 126 5.84 -13.87 -27.13
CA ARG A 126 6.07 -13.60 -28.55
C ARG A 126 5.05 -12.59 -29.01
N ASN A 127 5.59 -11.45 -29.40
CA ASN A 127 4.92 -10.28 -29.91
C ASN A 127 4.46 -10.57 -31.35
N THR A 128 3.16 -10.49 -31.64
CA THR A 128 2.65 -10.33 -33.01
C THR A 128 1.44 -9.39 -32.96
N LYS A 129 1.71 -8.13 -33.30
CA LYS A 129 0.72 -7.21 -33.84
C LYS A 129 0.38 -7.68 -35.26
N SER A 130 -0.89 -7.89 -35.55
CA SER A 130 -1.45 -7.67 -36.89
C SER A 130 -2.97 -7.57 -36.79
N ASN A 131 -3.44 -6.36 -37.10
CA ASN A 131 -4.78 -5.93 -37.51
C ASN A 131 -5.83 -7.04 -37.68
N LEU A 132 -6.90 -6.92 -36.89
CA LEU A 132 -8.23 -7.45 -37.23
C LEU A 132 -9.16 -6.26 -37.35
N ASN A 133 -9.14 -5.64 -38.52
CA ASN A 133 -10.23 -4.79 -38.95
C ASN A 133 -11.22 -5.69 -39.70
N GLU A 134 -12.46 -5.70 -39.19
CA GLU A 134 -13.65 -5.55 -40.04
C GLU A 134 -13.95 -6.69 -41.01
N ASP A 135 -14.36 -7.83 -40.43
CA ASP A 135 -15.12 -8.85 -41.16
C ASP A 135 -16.60 -8.40 -41.23
N VAL A 136 -16.86 -7.40 -42.08
CA VAL A 136 -18.19 -7.13 -42.60
C VAL A 136 -18.26 -7.84 -43.92
N ALA A 137 -19.02 -8.94 -43.97
CA ALA A 137 -19.32 -9.65 -45.20
C ALA A 137 -19.92 -8.69 -46.23
N THR A 138 -19.09 -8.21 -47.15
CA THR A 138 -19.56 -7.62 -48.40
C THR A 138 -20.20 -8.75 -49.17
N VAL A 139 -21.52 -8.69 -49.32
CA VAL A 139 -22.27 -9.58 -50.20
C VAL A 139 -21.60 -9.53 -51.57
N ASP A 140 -21.01 -10.66 -51.96
CA ASP A 140 -20.23 -10.80 -53.19
C ASP A 140 -21.01 -10.25 -54.39
N ASP A 141 -20.37 -9.36 -55.15
CA ASP A 141 -20.83 -8.86 -56.45
C ASP A 141 -21.10 -10.01 -57.45
N ALA A 142 -20.58 -11.21 -57.16
CA ALA A 142 -20.83 -12.44 -57.93
C ALA A 142 -22.32 -12.85 -57.95
N PHE A 143 -23.08 -12.64 -56.87
CA PHE A 143 -24.52 -12.96 -56.86
C PHE A 143 -25.36 -11.96 -57.67
N LEU A 144 -24.90 -10.70 -57.76
CA LEU A 144 -25.52 -9.67 -58.61
C LEU A 144 -25.18 -9.84 -60.09
N THR A 145 -24.14 -10.62 -60.42
CA THR A 145 -23.69 -10.82 -61.80
C THR A 145 -24.53 -11.88 -62.51
N GLU A 146 -25.03 -12.89 -61.80
CA GLU A 146 -25.90 -13.94 -62.36
C GLU A 146 -27.31 -13.42 -62.73
N PHE A 147 -27.75 -12.32 -62.12
CA PHE A 147 -29.02 -11.66 -62.47
C PHE A 147 -28.92 -10.73 -63.70
N LYS A 148 -27.71 -10.35 -64.13
CA LYS A 148 -27.50 -9.52 -65.34
C LYS A 148 -27.49 -10.33 -66.64
N GLU A 149 -27.39 -11.65 -66.56
CA GLU A 149 -27.41 -12.52 -67.74
C GLU A 149 -28.84 -12.85 -68.21
N PHE A 150 -29.85 -12.61 -67.35
CA PHE A 150 -31.26 -12.57 -67.74
C PHE A 150 -31.64 -11.16 -68.23
N SER A 151 -31.09 -10.77 -69.38
CA SER A 151 -31.46 -9.49 -70.00
C SER A 151 -32.90 -9.59 -70.51
N LEU A 152 -33.84 -9.00 -69.76
CA LEU A 152 -35.25 -8.84 -70.15
C LEU A 152 -35.36 -8.27 -71.58
N HIS A 153 -34.41 -7.40 -71.95
CA HIS A 153 -34.32 -6.80 -73.28
C HIS A 153 -34.03 -7.84 -74.38
N LYS A 154 -33.21 -8.85 -74.11
CA LYS A 154 -32.89 -9.92 -75.07
C LYS A 154 -34.08 -10.86 -75.26
N THR A 155 -34.84 -11.12 -74.19
CA THR A 155 -36.08 -11.90 -74.26
C THR A 155 -37.17 -11.13 -75.01
N ILE A 156 -37.31 -9.81 -74.75
CA ILE A 156 -38.26 -8.94 -75.45
C ILE A 156 -37.92 -8.85 -76.94
N SER A 157 -36.66 -8.64 -77.32
CA SER A 157 -36.28 -8.63 -78.74
C SER A 157 -36.47 -9.98 -79.45
N ASN A 158 -36.35 -11.11 -78.74
CA ASN A 158 -36.67 -12.41 -79.31
C ASN A 158 -38.18 -12.58 -79.55
N ILE A 159 -39.01 -12.11 -78.61
CA ILE A 159 -40.48 -12.15 -78.75
C ILE A 159 -40.94 -11.19 -79.86
N GLU A 160 -40.39 -9.97 -79.91
CA GLU A 160 -40.66 -9.01 -80.97
C GLU A 160 -40.22 -9.56 -82.34
N GLY A 161 -39.05 -10.19 -82.43
CA GLY A 161 -38.57 -10.84 -83.65
C GLY A 161 -39.42 -12.05 -84.09
N GLN A 162 -39.99 -12.80 -83.13
CA GLN A 162 -40.94 -13.88 -83.42
C GLN A 162 -42.31 -13.36 -83.88
N MET A 163 -42.79 -12.24 -83.31
CA MET A 163 -44.03 -11.59 -83.78
C MET A 163 -43.86 -10.92 -85.16
N GLU A 164 -42.68 -10.39 -85.47
CA GLU A 164 -42.37 -9.76 -86.77
C GLU A 164 -42.18 -10.80 -87.89
N GLN A 165 -41.86 -12.06 -87.55
CA GLN A 165 -41.77 -13.18 -88.51
C GLN A 165 -43.11 -13.75 -88.96
N GLY A 166 -44.23 -13.30 -88.40
CA GLY A 166 -45.56 -13.69 -88.88
C GLY A 166 -45.89 -15.18 -88.77
N GLU A 167 -45.13 -15.96 -87.96
CA GLU A 167 -45.57 -17.28 -87.51
C GLU A 167 -46.60 -17.11 -86.39
N LEU A 168 -47.75 -16.56 -86.75
CA LEU A 168 -48.99 -16.95 -86.11
C LEU A 168 -49.46 -18.15 -86.91
N GLU A 169 -49.40 -19.34 -86.32
CA GLU A 169 -50.30 -20.40 -86.77
C GLU A 169 -51.71 -19.79 -86.69
N GLU A 170 -52.28 -19.46 -87.85
CA GLU A 170 -53.71 -19.29 -87.94
C GLU A 170 -54.28 -20.64 -87.55
N ASP A 171 -54.79 -20.74 -86.33
CA ASP A 171 -55.61 -21.85 -85.87
C ASP A 171 -56.86 -21.87 -86.78
N GLU A 172 -56.73 -22.45 -87.98
CA GLU A 172 -57.79 -22.57 -88.99
C GLU A 172 -58.88 -23.58 -88.58
N ASP A 173 -58.80 -24.15 -87.39
CA ASP A 173 -59.78 -25.08 -86.83
C ASP A 173 -60.64 -24.43 -85.73
N ASP A 174 -61.12 -23.21 -85.96
CA ASP A 174 -62.14 -22.57 -85.11
C ASP A 174 -63.58 -22.99 -85.52
N ASP A 175 -63.72 -24.23 -86.01
CA ASP A 175 -65.02 -24.87 -86.20
C ASP A 175 -65.64 -25.12 -84.82
N VAL A 176 -66.48 -24.17 -84.40
CA VAL A 176 -67.14 -24.10 -83.08
C VAL A 176 -67.94 -25.38 -82.75
N LEU A 177 -68.25 -26.20 -83.75
CA LEU A 177 -69.07 -27.40 -83.68
C LEU A 177 -68.28 -28.66 -84.06
N PRO A 178 -68.23 -29.68 -83.20
CA PRO A 178 -67.69 -30.99 -83.58
C PRO A 178 -68.43 -31.53 -84.80
N GLN A 179 -67.76 -32.24 -85.70
CA GLN A 179 -68.35 -32.76 -86.95
C GLN A 179 -69.64 -33.59 -86.73
N ALA A 180 -69.77 -34.25 -85.57
CA ALA A 180 -70.99 -34.96 -85.14
C ALA A 180 -72.21 -34.05 -84.86
N ALA A 181 -71.99 -32.75 -84.63
CA ALA A 181 -73.03 -31.75 -84.44
C ALA A 181 -73.48 -31.10 -85.75
N ALA A 182 -72.69 -31.19 -86.84
CA ALA A 182 -73.04 -30.66 -88.16
C ALA A 182 -74.23 -31.40 -88.80
N ASP A 183 -74.38 -32.71 -88.51
CA ASP A 183 -75.47 -33.56 -89.02
C ASP A 183 -76.76 -33.53 -88.16
N MET A 184 -76.78 -32.74 -87.09
CA MET A 184 -77.96 -32.59 -86.22
C MET A 184 -78.92 -31.51 -86.72
N GLY A 185 -80.24 -31.72 -86.62
CA GLY A 185 -81.24 -30.69 -86.95
C GLY A 185 -81.06 -29.40 -86.12
N ALA A 186 -81.43 -28.24 -86.68
CA ALA A 186 -81.15 -26.92 -86.10
C ALA A 186 -81.53 -26.76 -84.61
N GLU A 187 -82.62 -27.40 -84.16
CA GLU A 187 -83.04 -27.34 -82.75
C GLU A 187 -82.07 -28.09 -81.81
N ALA A 188 -81.46 -29.18 -82.27
CA ALA A 188 -80.47 -29.97 -81.53
C ALA A 188 -79.10 -29.26 -81.49
N GLN A 189 -78.69 -28.60 -82.58
CA GLN A 189 -77.51 -27.72 -82.58
C GLN A 189 -77.66 -26.55 -81.60
N ILE A 190 -78.83 -25.89 -81.55
CA ILE A 190 -79.10 -24.80 -80.59
C ILE A 190 -79.01 -25.29 -79.14
N ARG A 191 -79.50 -26.50 -78.83
CA ARG A 191 -79.38 -27.10 -77.48
C ARG A 191 -77.93 -27.41 -77.13
N PHE A 192 -77.14 -27.95 -78.07
CA PHE A 192 -75.72 -28.21 -77.88
C PHE A 192 -74.92 -26.92 -77.64
N LEU A 193 -75.12 -25.89 -78.47
CA LEU A 193 -74.44 -24.60 -78.31
C LEU A 193 -74.80 -23.93 -76.98
N LYS A 194 -76.07 -23.98 -76.55
CA LYS A 194 -76.46 -23.48 -75.22
C LYS A 194 -75.80 -24.25 -74.08
N ALA A 195 -75.62 -25.56 -74.22
CA ALA A 195 -74.91 -26.37 -73.23
C ALA A 195 -73.41 -26.01 -73.19
N LYS A 196 -72.75 -25.88 -74.36
CA LYS A 196 -71.34 -25.46 -74.46
C LYS A 196 -71.14 -24.05 -73.89
N LEU A 197 -72.04 -23.11 -74.20
CA LEU A 197 -72.00 -21.74 -73.68
C LEU A 197 -72.19 -21.71 -72.15
N ARG A 198 -73.06 -22.56 -71.60
CA ARG A 198 -73.20 -22.70 -70.14
C ARG A 198 -71.94 -23.30 -69.50
N VAL A 199 -71.36 -24.35 -70.09
CA VAL A 199 -70.09 -24.94 -69.58
C VAL A 199 -68.96 -23.90 -69.64
N MET A 200 -68.82 -23.18 -70.75
CA MET A 200 -67.83 -22.10 -70.88
C MET A 200 -68.08 -20.96 -69.88
N GLN A 201 -69.34 -20.62 -69.61
CA GLN A 201 -69.68 -19.62 -68.58
C GLN A 201 -69.29 -20.11 -67.18
N GLU A 202 -69.56 -21.37 -66.85
CA GLU A 202 -69.15 -21.99 -65.59
C GLU A 202 -67.61 -22.07 -65.46
N GLU A 203 -66.89 -22.34 -66.55
CA GLU A 203 -65.44 -22.32 -66.60
C GLU A 203 -64.87 -20.91 -66.43
N LEU A 204 -65.44 -19.89 -67.08
CA LEU A 204 -65.07 -18.49 -66.90
C LEU A 204 -65.31 -18.03 -65.45
N ASP A 205 -66.47 -18.35 -64.87
CA ASP A 205 -66.79 -18.00 -63.48
C ASP A 205 -65.84 -18.71 -62.50
N ARG A 206 -65.48 -19.97 -62.78
CA ARG A 206 -64.48 -20.72 -62.02
C ARG A 206 -63.10 -20.09 -62.12
N LEU A 207 -62.65 -19.73 -63.33
CA LEU A 207 -61.36 -19.08 -63.54
C LEU A 207 -61.32 -17.72 -62.86
N ALA A 208 -62.40 -16.95 -62.92
CA ALA A 208 -62.53 -15.67 -62.23
C ALA A 208 -62.43 -15.81 -60.71
N GLN A 209 -63.09 -16.82 -60.12
CA GLN A 209 -62.95 -17.13 -58.69
C GLN A 209 -61.52 -17.53 -58.32
N GLU A 210 -60.85 -18.32 -59.18
CA GLU A 210 -59.46 -18.72 -58.96
C GLU A 210 -58.50 -17.52 -59.06
N CYS A 211 -58.70 -16.63 -60.04
CA CYS A 211 -57.97 -15.37 -60.16
C CYS A 211 -58.16 -14.48 -58.93
N ASN A 212 -59.40 -14.28 -58.48
CA ASN A 212 -59.68 -13.49 -57.27
C ASN A 212 -59.00 -14.10 -56.04
N LYS A 213 -59.06 -15.43 -55.87
CA LYS A 213 -58.39 -16.12 -54.77
C LYS A 213 -56.87 -15.94 -54.85
N LYS A 214 -56.29 -16.05 -56.04
CA LYS A 214 -54.85 -15.82 -56.26
C LYS A 214 -54.46 -14.37 -55.98
N GLU A 215 -55.32 -13.42 -56.31
CA GLU A 215 -55.11 -11.99 -56.02
C GLU A 215 -55.16 -11.70 -54.52
N GLU A 216 -56.10 -12.31 -53.78
CA GLU A 216 -56.15 -12.26 -52.31
C GLU A 216 -54.88 -12.88 -51.67
N GLU A 217 -54.46 -14.06 -52.13
CA GLU A 217 -53.22 -14.71 -51.69
C GLU A 217 -51.99 -13.83 -51.99
N ASN A 218 -51.93 -13.21 -53.17
CA ASN A 218 -50.83 -12.33 -53.56
C ASN A 218 -50.79 -11.05 -52.70
N ASN A 219 -51.94 -10.45 -52.44
CA ASN A 219 -52.05 -9.29 -51.54
C ASN A 219 -51.61 -9.64 -50.11
N ALA A 220 -51.97 -10.83 -49.61
CA ALA A 220 -51.51 -11.32 -48.31
C ALA A 220 -49.99 -11.54 -48.27
N LEU A 221 -49.41 -12.11 -49.33
CA LEU A 221 -47.96 -12.29 -49.46
C LEU A 221 -47.22 -10.95 -49.53
N LEU A 222 -47.72 -9.99 -50.31
CA LEU A 222 -47.15 -8.63 -50.38
C LEU A 222 -47.13 -7.94 -49.02
N GLN A 223 -48.24 -8.04 -48.28
CA GLN A 223 -48.31 -7.51 -46.91
C GLN A 223 -47.30 -8.20 -46.00
N ARG A 224 -47.13 -9.53 -46.13
CA ARG A 224 -46.16 -10.28 -45.33
C ARG A 224 -44.72 -9.91 -45.66
N VAL A 225 -44.38 -9.69 -46.92
CA VAL A 225 -43.05 -9.22 -47.34
C VAL A 225 -42.76 -7.85 -46.73
N LYS A 226 -43.73 -6.93 -46.79
CA LYS A 226 -43.59 -5.59 -46.19
C LYS A 226 -43.34 -5.65 -44.68
N GLU A 227 -44.09 -6.47 -43.96
CA GLU A 227 -43.89 -6.68 -42.51
C GLU A 227 -42.48 -7.22 -42.20
N LEU A 228 -42.00 -8.19 -42.98
CA LEU A 228 -40.67 -8.76 -42.82
C LEU A 228 -39.56 -7.74 -43.13
N ASP A 229 -39.76 -6.88 -44.13
CA ASP A 229 -38.81 -5.80 -44.45
C ASP A 229 -38.76 -4.73 -43.35
N ASP A 230 -39.92 -4.34 -42.79
CA ASP A 230 -39.99 -3.41 -41.66
C ASP A 230 -39.30 -3.99 -40.41
N ASP A 231 -39.53 -5.28 -40.13
CA ASP A 231 -38.86 -6.00 -39.03
C ASP A 231 -37.35 -6.11 -39.26
N ARG A 232 -36.91 -6.43 -40.48
CA ARG A 232 -35.49 -6.47 -40.86
C ARG A 232 -34.83 -5.11 -40.61
N ASN A 233 -35.46 -4.03 -41.05
CA ASN A 233 -34.95 -2.67 -40.87
C ASN A 233 -34.86 -2.30 -39.38
N ARG A 234 -35.85 -2.67 -38.57
CA ARG A 234 -35.84 -2.46 -37.12
C ARG A 234 -34.73 -3.24 -36.43
N LEU A 235 -34.56 -4.51 -36.78
CA LEU A 235 -33.48 -5.36 -36.24
C LEU A 235 -32.12 -4.82 -36.66
N GLN A 236 -31.95 -4.36 -37.89
CA GLN A 236 -30.71 -3.77 -38.38
C GLN A 236 -30.32 -2.51 -37.59
N ARG A 237 -31.26 -1.61 -37.30
CA ARG A 237 -31.01 -0.43 -36.45
C ARG A 237 -30.63 -0.81 -35.02
N THR A 238 -31.29 -1.82 -34.47
CA THR A 238 -31.00 -2.33 -33.12
C THR A 238 -29.61 -2.94 -33.05
N ASN A 239 -29.25 -3.75 -34.04
CA ASN A 239 -27.94 -4.40 -34.13
C ASN A 239 -26.82 -3.36 -34.28
N SER A 240 -27.01 -2.35 -35.16
CA SER A 240 -26.07 -1.21 -35.27
C SER A 240 -25.89 -0.48 -33.94
N THR A 241 -26.98 -0.21 -33.21
CA THR A 241 -26.91 0.43 -31.88
C THR A 241 -26.17 -0.45 -30.87
N GLN A 242 -26.49 -1.74 -30.80
CA GLN A 242 -25.81 -2.69 -29.91
C GLN A 242 -24.32 -2.82 -30.23
N GLN A 243 -23.96 -2.83 -31.51
CA GLN A 243 -22.56 -2.87 -31.95
C GLN A 243 -21.78 -1.65 -31.43
N THR A 244 -22.34 -0.43 -31.56
CA THR A 244 -21.69 0.78 -31.01
C THR A 244 -21.55 0.74 -29.48
N GLN A 245 -22.53 0.14 -28.77
CA GLN A 245 -22.45 -0.03 -27.33
C GLN A 245 -21.37 -1.04 -26.93
N ILE A 246 -21.25 -2.16 -27.64
CA ILE A 246 -20.19 -3.15 -27.44
C ILE A 246 -18.83 -2.50 -27.60
N ASP A 247 -18.62 -1.71 -28.66
CA ASP A 247 -17.33 -1.07 -28.90
C ASP A 247 -17.02 0.00 -27.85
N LYS A 248 -18.03 0.71 -27.35
CA LYS A 248 -17.88 1.63 -26.21
C LYS A 248 -17.46 0.89 -24.93
N TYR A 249 -18.12 -0.23 -24.60
CA TYR A 249 -17.80 -1.00 -23.40
C TYR A 249 -16.43 -1.68 -23.50
N LYS A 250 -16.03 -2.15 -24.69
CA LYS A 250 -14.67 -2.66 -24.94
C LYS A 250 -13.62 -1.59 -24.65
N ARG A 251 -13.78 -0.37 -25.19
CA ARG A 251 -12.88 0.76 -24.92
C ARG A 251 -12.79 1.09 -23.43
N LEU A 252 -13.93 1.15 -22.74
CA LEU A 252 -13.96 1.40 -21.29
C LEU A 252 -13.26 0.29 -20.49
N ALA A 253 -13.42 -0.97 -20.89
CA ALA A 253 -12.75 -2.10 -20.24
C ALA A 253 -11.23 -2.06 -20.46
N ASP A 254 -10.78 -1.73 -21.67
CA ASP A 254 -9.35 -1.58 -21.99
C ASP A 254 -8.72 -0.39 -21.22
N ASP A 255 -9.42 0.74 -21.14
CA ASP A 255 -8.98 1.91 -20.36
C ASP A 255 -8.89 1.59 -18.86
N ALA A 256 -9.90 0.89 -18.31
CA ALA A 256 -9.90 0.47 -16.91
C ALA A 256 -8.76 -0.53 -16.63
N LYS A 257 -8.52 -1.47 -17.54
CA LYS A 257 -7.42 -2.42 -17.47
C LYS A 257 -6.06 -1.70 -17.51
N GLY A 258 -5.87 -0.75 -18.42
CA GLY A 258 -4.64 0.04 -18.51
C GLY A 258 -4.37 0.84 -17.22
N LYS A 259 -5.41 1.43 -16.61
CA LYS A 259 -5.30 2.09 -15.31
C LYS A 259 -4.92 1.11 -14.19
N SER A 260 -5.56 -0.06 -14.16
CA SER A 260 -5.23 -1.12 -13.19
C SER A 260 -3.78 -1.57 -13.29
N ASP A 261 -3.30 -1.86 -14.51
CA ASP A 261 -1.91 -2.27 -14.77
C ASP A 261 -0.91 -1.17 -14.35
N SER A 262 -1.23 0.10 -14.61
CA SER A 262 -0.43 1.24 -14.17
C SER A 262 -0.34 1.34 -12.65
N LEU A 263 -1.47 1.22 -11.94
CA LEU A 263 -1.52 1.23 -10.49
C LEU A 263 -0.78 0.05 -9.88
N GLU A 264 -0.87 -1.14 -10.47
CA GLU A 264 -0.14 -2.33 -10.01
C GLU A 264 1.38 -2.14 -10.16
N ASN A 265 1.82 -1.51 -11.25
CA ASN A 265 3.23 -1.15 -11.44
C ASN A 265 3.72 -0.13 -10.41
N GLN A 266 2.92 0.91 -10.10
CA GLN A 266 3.25 1.89 -9.06
C GLN A 266 3.30 1.25 -7.67
N LEU A 267 2.32 0.41 -7.32
CA LEU A 267 2.33 -0.35 -6.05
C LEU A 267 3.57 -1.24 -5.93
N THR A 268 3.97 -1.88 -7.03
CA THR A 268 5.19 -2.69 -7.08
C THR A 268 6.45 -1.83 -6.91
N GLY A 269 6.50 -0.64 -7.51
CA GLY A 269 7.57 0.34 -7.32
C GLY A 269 7.68 0.80 -5.86
N LEU A 270 6.58 1.28 -5.29
CA LEU A 270 6.51 1.75 -3.90
C LEU A 270 6.87 0.65 -2.90
N ARG A 271 6.46 -0.60 -3.12
CA ARG A 271 6.86 -1.74 -2.28
C ARG A 271 8.37 -1.95 -2.28
N LYS A 272 9.03 -1.84 -3.44
CA LYS A 272 10.49 -1.97 -3.54
C LYS A 272 11.21 -0.81 -2.85
N GLU A 273 10.72 0.42 -3.00
CA GLU A 273 11.26 1.59 -2.31
C GLU A 273 11.13 1.48 -0.79
N LEU A 274 9.98 1.00 -0.30
CA LEU A 274 9.74 0.76 1.12
C LEU A 274 10.69 -0.30 1.69
N ASP A 275 10.92 -1.40 0.96
CA ASP A 275 11.90 -2.42 1.35
C ASP A 275 13.33 -1.87 1.36
N SER A 276 13.67 -1.02 0.39
CA SER A 276 14.97 -0.34 0.32
C SER A 276 15.19 0.59 1.51
N LEU A 277 14.19 1.43 1.81
CA LEU A 277 14.20 2.35 2.95
C LEU A 277 14.34 1.60 4.28
N LYS A 278 13.59 0.50 4.46
CA LYS A 278 13.71 -0.35 5.66
C LYS A 278 15.12 -0.92 5.84
N ARG A 279 15.77 -1.35 4.76
CA ARG A 279 17.16 -1.84 4.81
C ARG A 279 18.12 -0.72 5.19
N SER A 280 17.98 0.45 4.56
CA SER A 280 18.79 1.64 4.86
C SER A 280 18.63 2.07 6.32
N GLN A 281 17.39 2.13 6.83
CA GLN A 281 17.09 2.47 8.22
C GLN A 281 17.75 1.50 9.20
N LYS A 282 17.71 0.19 8.92
CA LYS A 282 18.37 -0.81 9.77
C LYS A 282 19.89 -0.61 9.78
N GLN A 283 20.49 -0.35 8.62
CA GLN A 283 21.92 -0.05 8.52
C GLN A 283 22.29 1.24 9.27
N GLN A 284 21.49 2.28 9.14
CA GLN A 284 21.68 3.54 9.84
C GLN A 284 21.56 3.37 11.35
N SER A 285 20.57 2.61 11.83
CA SER A 285 20.41 2.28 13.25
C SER A 285 21.62 1.53 13.82
N THR A 286 22.16 0.53 13.09
CA THR A 286 23.39 -0.16 13.53
C THR A 286 24.61 0.76 13.55
N THR A 287 24.71 1.68 12.59
CA THR A 287 25.79 2.67 12.54
C THR A 287 25.68 3.66 13.69
N GLN A 288 24.47 4.15 13.96
CA GLN A 288 24.16 5.06 15.06
C GLN A 288 24.51 4.43 16.41
N SER A 289 24.09 3.19 16.66
CA SER A 289 24.44 2.46 17.89
C SER A 289 25.95 2.31 18.04
N ALA A 290 26.69 2.01 16.96
CA ALA A 290 28.15 1.95 17.01
C ALA A 290 28.79 3.30 17.32
N THR A 291 28.27 4.41 16.78
CA THR A 291 28.76 5.75 17.09
C THR A 291 28.43 6.18 18.53
N GLU A 292 27.27 5.79 19.04
CA GLU A 292 26.84 6.07 20.42
C GLU A 292 27.73 5.34 21.44
N VAL A 293 28.09 4.08 21.18
CA VAL A 293 29.05 3.34 22.02
C VAL A 293 30.43 4.02 22.04
N ARG A 294 30.92 4.49 20.89
CA ARG A 294 32.20 5.22 20.82
C ARG A 294 32.12 6.57 21.57
N LEU A 295 31.00 7.26 21.44
CA LEU A 295 30.75 8.52 22.14
C LEU A 295 30.75 8.29 23.66
N ASN A 296 30.02 7.29 24.15
CA ASN A 296 29.96 6.96 25.58
C ASN A 296 31.35 6.62 26.14
N ARG A 297 32.14 5.83 25.40
CA ARG A 297 33.53 5.56 25.79
C ARG A 297 34.38 6.83 25.87
N ALA A 298 34.26 7.73 24.90
CA ALA A 298 34.97 9.01 24.93
C ALA A 298 34.53 9.88 26.11
N LEU A 299 33.23 9.88 26.45
CA LEU A 299 32.70 10.58 27.62
C LEU A 299 33.23 10.00 28.94
N GLU A 300 33.29 8.67 29.07
CA GLU A 300 33.88 7.99 30.22
C GLU A 300 35.37 8.33 30.37
N GLU A 301 36.12 8.35 29.27
CA GLU A 301 37.54 8.75 29.27
C GLU A 301 37.72 10.22 29.70
N VAL A 302 36.87 11.12 29.22
CA VAL A 302 36.86 12.53 29.66
C VAL A 302 36.56 12.65 31.16
N GLU A 303 35.57 11.93 31.67
CA GLU A 303 35.21 11.98 33.10
C GLU A 303 36.31 11.42 33.99
N LYS A 304 37.00 10.36 33.52
CA LYS A 304 38.20 9.84 34.18
C LYS A 304 39.30 10.89 34.25
N TYR A 305 39.62 11.58 33.14
CA TYR A 305 40.65 12.61 33.14
C TYR A 305 40.29 13.82 34.01
N LYS A 306 39.02 14.23 34.05
CA LYS A 306 38.54 15.27 34.99
C LYS A 306 38.76 14.86 36.44
N SER A 307 38.40 13.62 36.79
CA SER A 307 38.60 13.07 38.13
C SER A 307 40.07 12.99 38.52
N GLU A 308 40.93 12.52 37.61
CA GLU A 308 42.38 12.48 37.81
C GLU A 308 42.97 13.88 37.98
N LEU A 309 42.54 14.86 37.17
CA LEU A 309 42.95 16.25 37.29
C LEU A 309 42.53 16.86 38.63
N HIS A 310 41.30 16.60 39.07
CA HIS A 310 40.81 17.09 40.36
C HIS A 310 41.62 16.49 41.51
N ARG A 311 41.89 15.18 41.48
CA ARG A 311 42.74 14.50 42.46
C ARG A 311 44.18 15.02 42.47
N ALA A 312 44.76 15.29 41.30
CA ALA A 312 46.10 15.87 41.20
C ALA A 312 46.16 17.29 41.79
N LYS A 313 45.13 18.11 41.54
CA LYS A 313 45.02 19.46 42.11
C LYS A 313 44.89 19.42 43.63
N SER A 314 44.05 18.53 44.19
CA SER A 314 43.91 18.39 45.64
C SER A 314 45.20 17.89 46.29
N ALA A 315 45.81 16.83 45.74
CA ALA A 315 47.10 16.32 46.23
C ALA A 315 48.22 17.37 46.19
N SER A 316 48.27 18.20 45.12
CA SER A 316 49.22 19.30 45.02
C SER A 316 48.99 20.37 46.08
N LYS A 317 47.73 20.72 46.34
CA LYS A 317 47.36 21.68 47.40
C LYS A 317 47.75 21.15 48.78
N ASP A 318 47.41 19.90 49.10
CA ASP A 318 47.73 19.28 50.39
C ASP A 318 49.25 19.21 50.61
N THR A 319 50.01 18.87 49.55
CA THR A 319 51.49 18.86 49.61
C THR A 319 52.05 20.25 49.90
N LYS A 320 51.57 21.29 49.19
CA LYS A 320 51.98 22.69 49.44
C LYS A 320 51.63 23.14 50.87
N ASP A 321 50.45 22.77 51.36
CA ASP A 321 50.01 23.11 52.72
C ASP A 321 50.86 22.39 53.77
N ALA A 322 51.25 21.12 53.53
CA ALA A 322 52.15 20.38 54.40
C ALA A 322 53.57 20.96 54.39
N GLU A 323 54.10 21.32 53.22
CA GLU A 323 55.40 21.99 53.08
C GLU A 323 55.41 23.34 53.80
N LYS A 324 54.35 24.15 53.63
CA LYS A 324 54.21 25.42 54.33
C LYS A 324 54.24 25.24 55.85
N LYS A 325 53.47 24.29 56.39
CA LYS A 325 53.49 23.95 57.83
C LYS A 325 54.88 23.53 58.30
N ARG A 326 55.60 22.73 57.50
CA ARG A 326 56.96 22.31 57.81
C ARG A 326 57.94 23.48 57.80
N ILE A 327 57.84 24.39 56.83
CA ILE A 327 58.64 25.61 56.78
C ILE A 327 58.38 26.48 58.01
N ASP A 328 57.11 26.69 58.36
CA ASP A 328 56.72 27.49 59.53
C ASP A 328 57.25 26.88 60.83
N GLN A 329 57.23 25.54 60.97
CA GLN A 329 57.83 24.82 62.11
C GLN A 329 59.34 25.02 62.18
N LEU A 330 60.05 24.84 61.05
CA LEU A 330 61.50 25.03 60.98
C LEU A 330 61.91 26.47 61.28
N LEU A 331 61.14 27.46 60.79
CA LEU A 331 61.38 28.88 61.10
C LEU A 331 61.19 29.17 62.59
N ALA A 332 60.15 28.62 63.22
CA ALA A 332 59.92 28.77 64.65
C ALA A 332 61.04 28.14 65.49
N GLU A 333 61.50 26.95 65.10
CA GLU A 333 62.63 26.28 65.75
C GLU A 333 63.93 27.06 65.56
N ASN A 334 64.22 27.53 64.35
CA ASN A 334 65.41 28.33 64.06
C ASN A 334 65.45 29.59 64.94
N LYS A 335 64.32 30.31 65.03
CA LYS A 335 64.17 31.47 65.92
C LYS A 335 64.38 31.12 67.40
N ARG A 336 63.93 29.94 67.85
CA ARG A 336 64.17 29.44 69.22
C ARG A 336 65.65 29.16 69.45
N LEU A 337 66.32 28.48 68.51
CA LEU A 337 67.74 28.16 68.58
C LEU A 337 68.61 29.43 68.56
N GLU A 338 68.26 30.43 67.76
CA GLU A 338 68.93 31.74 67.75
C GLU A 338 68.83 32.43 69.11
N LYS A 339 67.66 32.41 69.76
CA LYS A 339 67.50 32.95 71.12
C LYS A 339 68.38 32.21 72.13
N GLN A 340 68.36 30.88 72.12
CA GLN A 340 69.20 30.06 73.01
C GLN A 340 70.70 30.31 72.77
N LYS A 341 71.12 30.43 71.51
CA LYS A 341 72.49 30.81 71.15
C LYS A 341 72.84 32.19 71.71
N ASN A 342 71.97 33.18 71.56
CA ASN A 342 72.21 34.55 72.06
C ASN A 342 72.29 34.60 73.59
N GLU A 343 71.43 33.85 74.28
CA GLU A 343 71.48 33.68 75.74
C GLU A 343 72.80 33.04 76.19
N LEU A 344 73.21 31.95 75.53
CA LEU A 344 74.47 31.26 75.80
C LEU A 344 75.68 32.18 75.54
N MET A 345 75.71 32.90 74.42
CA MET A 345 76.75 33.88 74.09
C MET A 345 76.81 35.00 75.13
N THR A 346 75.67 35.46 75.63
CA THR A 346 75.60 36.45 76.71
C THR A 346 76.14 35.87 78.02
N GLY A 347 75.81 34.62 78.33
CA GLY A 347 76.37 33.87 79.47
C GLY A 347 77.90 33.77 79.40
N PHE A 348 78.46 33.35 78.27
CA PHE A 348 79.91 33.29 78.05
C PHE A 348 80.58 34.66 78.22
N LYS A 349 80.00 35.73 77.67
CA LYS A 349 80.53 37.10 77.87
C LYS A 349 80.56 37.51 79.34
N LYS A 350 79.52 37.17 80.11
CA LYS A 350 79.47 37.43 81.55
C LYS A 350 80.53 36.61 82.31
N GLN A 351 80.68 35.33 81.97
CA GLN A 351 81.70 34.46 82.55
C GLN A 351 83.12 34.97 82.27
N LEU A 352 83.41 35.42 81.05
CA LEU A 352 84.69 36.03 80.71
C LEU A 352 85.00 37.26 81.58
N LYS A 353 84.02 38.18 81.74
CA LYS A 353 84.17 39.34 82.63
C LYS A 353 84.40 38.93 84.09
N LEU A 354 83.70 37.89 84.56
CA LEU A 354 83.89 37.37 85.91
C LEU A 354 85.30 36.80 86.10
N ILE A 355 85.81 36.06 85.11
CA ILE A 355 87.20 35.56 85.11
C ILE A 355 88.19 36.72 85.22
N ASP A 356 88.00 37.80 84.47
CA ASP A 356 88.87 38.97 84.54
C ASP A 356 88.85 39.65 85.92
N ILE A 357 87.65 39.80 86.52
CA ILE A 357 87.50 40.34 87.87
C ILE A 357 88.18 39.43 88.90
N LEU A 358 87.95 38.11 88.84
CA LEU A 358 88.54 37.14 89.75
C LEU A 358 90.07 37.09 89.63
N LYS A 359 90.62 37.17 88.42
CA LYS A 359 92.08 37.27 88.22
C LYS A 359 92.66 38.52 88.88
N ARG A 360 91.98 39.67 88.73
CA ARG A 360 92.37 40.93 89.37
C ARG A 360 92.28 40.84 90.90
N GLN A 361 91.20 40.26 91.42
CA GLN A 361 91.03 40.01 92.86
C GLN A 361 92.11 39.08 93.40
N LYS A 362 92.41 37.98 92.70
CA LYS A 362 93.51 37.06 93.05
C LYS A 362 94.83 37.80 93.13
N MET A 363 95.15 38.64 92.14
CA MET A 363 96.35 39.47 92.13
C MET A 363 96.40 40.44 93.32
N HIS A 364 95.28 41.12 93.64
CA HIS A 364 95.21 42.01 94.81
C HIS A 364 95.39 41.24 96.14
N ILE A 365 94.79 40.05 96.27
CA ILE A 365 94.94 39.20 97.46
C ILE A 365 96.38 38.69 97.58
N GLU A 366 97.00 38.24 96.49
CA GLU A 366 98.41 37.81 96.49
C GLU A 366 99.34 38.96 96.87
N ALA A 367 99.13 40.16 96.32
CA ALA A 367 99.89 41.35 96.72
C ALA A 367 99.69 41.68 98.22
N ALA A 368 98.45 41.62 98.71
CA ALA A 368 98.15 41.85 100.14
C ALA A 368 98.80 40.79 101.04
N LYS A 369 98.82 39.51 100.64
CA LYS A 369 99.51 38.43 101.37
C LYS A 369 101.02 38.62 101.39
N MET A 370 101.62 39.03 100.26
CA MET A 370 103.06 39.33 100.20
C MET A 370 103.43 40.53 101.09
N LEU A 371 102.57 41.55 101.13
CA LEU A 371 102.67 42.67 102.08
C LEU A 371 102.58 42.19 103.53
N GLN A 372 101.56 41.40 103.87
CA GLN A 372 101.39 40.83 105.21
C GLN A 372 102.59 39.96 105.62
N PHE A 373 103.12 39.13 104.72
CA PHE A 373 104.33 38.35 104.98
C PHE A 373 105.55 39.24 105.25
N SER A 374 105.71 40.31 104.48
CA SER A 374 106.78 41.30 104.70
C SER A 374 106.61 42.04 106.02
N GLU A 375 105.37 42.39 106.40
CA GLU A 375 105.04 42.97 107.70
C GLU A 375 105.34 42.00 108.85
N ASP A 376 104.94 40.73 108.74
CA ASP A 376 105.20 39.69 109.74
C ASP A 376 106.71 39.40 109.91
N GLU A 377 107.48 39.35 108.82
CA GLU A 377 108.95 39.24 108.88
C GLU A 377 109.59 40.47 109.51
N PHE A 378 109.10 41.67 109.20
CA PHE A 378 109.57 42.92 109.80
C PHE A 378 109.30 42.96 111.31
N VAL A 379 108.12 42.53 111.75
CA VAL A 379 107.77 42.43 113.19
C VAL A 379 108.64 41.38 113.89
N LYS A 380 108.88 40.21 113.29
CA LYS A 380 109.81 39.21 113.87
C LYS A 380 111.24 39.73 113.98
N ALA A 381 111.71 40.49 113.00
CA ALA A 381 113.02 41.12 113.06
C ALA A 381 113.13 42.16 114.20
N LEU A 382 112.01 42.81 114.56
CA LEU A 382 111.93 43.69 115.74
C LEU A 382 111.90 42.90 117.06
N GLU A 383 111.23 41.73 117.12
CA GLU A 383 111.18 40.87 118.31
C GLU A 383 112.50 40.15 118.62
N TRP A 384 113.36 39.90 117.62
CA TRP A 384 114.73 39.35 117.83
C TRP A 384 115.73 40.36 118.42
N GLY A 385 115.33 41.63 118.58
CA GLY A 385 116.13 42.68 119.19
C GLY A 385 115.98 42.82 120.71
N ASN A 386 115.28 41.90 121.40
CA ASN A 386 115.03 41.98 122.85
C ASN A 386 115.29 40.65 123.58
#